data_AF-A0AAD7EXR1-F1
#
_entry.id   AF-A0AAD7EXR1-F1
#
_cell.length_a   1.000
_cell.length_b   1.000
_cell.length_c   1.000
_cell.angle_alpha   90.00
_cell.angle_beta   90.00
_cell.angle_gamma   90.00
#
_symmetry.space_group_name_H-M   'P 1'
#
loop_
_entity.id
_entity.type
_entity.pdbx_description
1 polymer ?
#
loop_
_entity_poly.entity_id
_entity_poly.type
_entity_poly.pdbx_seq_one_letter_code
_entity_poly.pdbx_strand_id
1 'polypeptide(L)'
;MVRQIWHGLSPNFQYYLIYRFNLGPISYFGIFGRSFVVLNDEEAINELFERRSKIYCSRPRMTMAGDLVGRDKSMLFLPYGDRFKETQRLLHIFLKQSTLSQHYSLQEKAMHGLLSKLLSSPENFERHVRSSVSSAIVRLVYGHQILDHTDVFVTLAESLGTLTDEAAEPGRWLVDSFPVLRFIPAWFPGASFQRWAALAREQCRKFTRLPYEEVI
;
A
#
# COMPACT_ATOMS: atom_id res chain seq x y z
N MET A 1 17.17 13.64 24.62
CA MET A 1 17.03 14.10 23.22
C MET A 1 16.31 13.12 22.29
N VAL A 2 15.86 11.93 22.76
CA VAL A 2 15.18 10.94 21.89
C VAL A 2 13.67 11.13 21.85
N ARG A 3 13.02 11.75 22.86
CA ARG A 3 11.56 11.83 23.03
C ARG A 3 10.78 12.75 22.06
N GLN A 4 11.44 13.48 21.16
CA GLN A 4 10.74 14.48 20.32
C GLN A 4 10.33 13.98 18.92
N ILE A 5 10.82 12.80 18.49
CA ILE A 5 10.57 12.24 17.14
C ILE A 5 9.27 11.38 17.08
N TRP A 6 8.68 11.05 18.23
CA TRP A 6 7.63 10.02 18.34
C TRP A 6 6.23 10.52 17.96
N HIS A 7 5.97 11.83 18.01
CA HIS A 7 4.61 12.38 17.91
C HIS A 7 3.92 12.17 16.54
N GLY A 8 4.65 11.76 15.50
CA GLY A 8 4.10 11.45 14.18
C GLY A 8 4.15 9.98 13.77
N LEU A 9 4.72 9.09 14.59
CA LEU A 9 4.85 7.67 14.27
C LEU A 9 3.65 6.89 14.81
N SER A 10 3.13 5.95 14.00
CA SER A 10 2.04 5.07 14.43
C SER A 10 2.44 4.33 15.72
N PRO A 11 1.50 4.04 16.63
CA PRO A 11 1.80 3.36 17.89
C PRO A 11 2.64 2.10 17.71
N ASN A 12 2.36 1.32 16.67
CA ASN A 12 3.11 0.12 16.29
C ASN A 12 4.60 0.41 16.01
N PHE A 13 4.90 1.50 15.31
CA PHE A 13 6.28 1.90 15.03
C PHE A 13 7.02 2.33 16.31
N GLN A 14 6.31 2.98 17.23
CA GLN A 14 6.89 3.34 18.54
C GLN A 14 7.27 2.07 19.33
N TYR A 15 6.42 1.03 19.30
CA TYR A 15 6.74 -0.27 19.90
C TYR A 15 8.01 -0.89 19.32
N TYR A 16 8.18 -0.92 18.00
CA TYR A 16 9.39 -1.51 17.38
C TYR A 16 10.69 -0.81 17.75
N LEU A 17 10.64 0.52 17.92
CA LEU A 17 11.81 1.26 18.39
C LEU A 17 12.08 1.03 19.89
N ILE A 18 11.06 0.80 20.72
CA ILE A 18 11.28 0.35 22.12
C ILE A 18 12.01 -1.01 22.11
N TYR A 19 11.63 -1.92 21.22
CA TYR A 19 12.33 -3.19 21.06
C TYR A 19 13.78 -3.01 20.61
N ARG A 20 14.09 -2.02 19.76
CA ARG A 20 15.47 -1.67 19.41
C ARG A 20 16.30 -1.33 20.66
N PHE A 21 15.77 -0.47 21.54
CA PHE A 21 16.51 -0.03 22.73
C PHE A 21 16.71 -1.15 23.75
N ASN A 22 15.75 -2.06 23.88
CA ASN A 22 15.80 -3.10 24.92
C ASN A 22 16.44 -4.41 24.46
N LEU A 23 16.28 -4.80 23.18
CA LEU A 23 16.71 -6.10 22.65
C LEU A 23 17.85 -6.00 21.64
N GLY A 24 18.18 -4.79 21.17
CA GLY A 24 19.30 -4.55 20.26
C GLY A 24 18.89 -4.32 18.79
N PRO A 25 19.89 -4.31 17.87
CA PRO A 25 19.70 -3.97 16.46
C PRO A 25 18.83 -4.96 15.68
N ILE A 26 18.81 -6.22 16.09
CA ILE A 26 17.96 -7.27 15.52
C ILE A 26 17.23 -7.94 16.67
N SER A 27 15.90 -7.93 16.61
CA SER A 27 15.05 -8.44 17.68
C SER A 27 14.16 -9.55 17.16
N TYR A 28 13.92 -10.57 17.99
CA TYR A 28 13.06 -11.70 17.66
C TYR A 28 11.91 -11.79 18.66
N PHE A 29 10.70 -12.07 18.17
CA PHE A 29 9.58 -12.45 19.01
C PHE A 29 8.61 -13.39 18.29
N GLY A 30 7.89 -14.21 19.06
CA GLY A 30 6.88 -15.13 18.55
C GLY A 30 5.47 -14.70 18.95
N ILE A 31 4.52 -14.71 18.02
CA ILE A 31 3.09 -14.44 18.30
C ILE A 31 2.24 -15.49 17.57
N PHE A 32 1.36 -16.18 18.31
CA PHE A 32 0.41 -17.17 17.77
C PHE A 32 1.04 -18.18 16.80
N GLY A 33 2.23 -18.70 17.12
CA GLY A 33 2.95 -19.67 16.29
C GLY A 33 3.66 -19.08 15.07
N ARG A 34 3.73 -17.75 14.94
CA ARG A 34 4.53 -17.05 13.94
C ARG A 34 5.75 -16.41 14.56
N SER A 35 6.87 -16.54 13.86
CA SER A 35 8.14 -15.92 14.21
C SER A 35 8.28 -14.59 13.49
N PHE A 36 8.57 -13.53 14.25
CA PHE A 36 8.85 -12.20 13.74
C PHE A 36 10.30 -11.84 14.05
N VAL A 37 11.00 -11.34 13.03
CA VAL A 37 12.33 -10.75 13.16
C VAL A 37 12.19 -9.28 12.79
N VAL A 38 12.52 -8.40 13.71
CA VAL A 38 12.53 -6.94 13.50
C VAL A 38 13.97 -6.50 13.29
N LEU A 39 14.19 -5.81 12.18
CA LEU A 39 15.49 -5.26 11.81
C LEU A 39 15.48 -3.75 12.07
N ASN A 40 16.37 -3.30 12.94
CA ASN A 40 16.54 -1.88 13.30
C ASN A 40 17.94 -1.36 12.92
N ASP A 41 18.70 -2.15 12.17
CA ASP A 41 20.07 -1.89 11.76
C ASP A 41 20.18 -1.86 10.24
N GLU A 42 20.84 -0.83 9.73
CA GLU A 42 20.93 -0.55 8.28
C GLU A 42 21.76 -1.61 7.56
N GLU A 43 22.88 -2.05 8.13
CA GLU A 43 23.73 -3.08 7.52
C GLU A 43 22.97 -4.40 7.39
N ALA A 44 22.24 -4.79 8.43
CA ALA A 44 21.38 -5.97 8.40
C ALA A 44 20.25 -5.85 7.36
N ILE A 45 19.62 -4.68 7.24
CA ILE A 45 18.57 -4.40 6.25
C ILE A 45 19.13 -4.54 4.82
N ASN A 46 20.27 -3.93 4.53
CA ASN A 46 20.90 -3.99 3.21
C ASN A 46 21.39 -5.41 2.88
N GLU A 47 21.98 -6.12 3.84
CA GLU A 47 22.40 -7.52 3.63
C GLU A 47 21.22 -8.43 3.28
N LEU A 48 20.08 -8.29 3.98
CA LEU A 48 18.92 -9.16 3.79
C LEU A 48 18.06 -8.76 2.59
N PHE A 49 17.73 -7.47 2.45
CA PHE A 49 16.77 -7.02 1.44
C PHE A 49 17.39 -6.57 0.12
N GLU A 50 18.70 -6.30 0.07
CA GLU A 50 19.38 -5.94 -1.18
C GLU A 50 20.22 -7.12 -1.70
N ARG A 51 21.25 -7.50 -0.95
CA ARG A 51 22.20 -8.56 -1.36
C ARG A 51 21.54 -9.95 -1.42
N ARG A 52 20.66 -10.26 -0.47
CA ARG A 52 19.95 -11.55 -0.38
C ARG A 52 18.45 -11.43 -0.71
N SER A 53 18.07 -10.40 -1.46
CA SER A 53 16.67 -10.09 -1.81
C SER A 53 15.88 -11.31 -2.29
N LYS A 54 16.46 -12.18 -3.14
CA LYS A 54 15.80 -13.39 -3.66
C LYS A 54 15.28 -14.36 -2.57
N ILE A 55 15.86 -14.34 -1.38
CA ILE A 55 15.48 -15.18 -0.24
C ILE A 55 14.43 -14.49 0.62
N TYR A 56 14.55 -13.18 0.83
CA TYR A 56 13.76 -12.43 1.82
C TYR A 56 12.65 -11.53 1.24
N CYS A 57 12.50 -11.44 -0.09
CA CYS A 57 11.51 -10.56 -0.72
C CYS A 57 10.08 -11.14 -0.78
N SER A 58 9.85 -12.38 -0.32
CA SER A 58 8.51 -12.96 -0.32
C SER A 58 7.59 -12.29 0.69
N ARG A 59 6.29 -12.20 0.36
CA ARG A 59 5.26 -11.63 1.23
C ARG A 59 4.56 -12.73 2.02
N PRO A 60 4.33 -12.55 3.33
CA PRO A 60 3.51 -13.48 4.10
C PRO A 60 2.07 -13.45 3.61
N ARG A 61 1.36 -14.57 3.73
CA ARG A 61 -0.07 -14.63 3.41
C ARG A 61 -0.86 -13.74 4.38
N MET A 62 -1.54 -12.75 3.85
CA MET A 62 -2.50 -11.91 4.59
C MET A 62 -3.91 -12.42 4.27
N THR A 63 -4.57 -13.06 5.24
CA THR A 63 -5.90 -13.64 5.05
C THR A 63 -6.92 -12.53 4.80
N MET A 64 -6.80 -11.40 5.50
CA MET A 64 -7.70 -10.27 5.28
C MET A 64 -7.50 -9.65 3.90
N ALA A 65 -6.34 -9.06 3.63
CA ALA A 65 -6.08 -8.37 2.36
C ALA A 65 -6.11 -9.33 1.15
N GLY A 66 -5.47 -10.49 1.27
CA GLY A 66 -5.35 -11.47 0.20
C GLY A 66 -6.65 -12.23 -0.06
N ASP A 67 -7.09 -13.05 0.90
CA ASP A 67 -8.20 -13.99 0.70
C ASP A 67 -9.58 -13.30 0.76
N LEU A 68 -9.82 -12.47 1.79
CA LEU A 68 -11.14 -11.87 2.01
C LEU A 68 -11.38 -10.62 1.15
N VAL A 69 -10.43 -9.69 1.07
CA VAL A 69 -10.56 -8.53 0.17
C VAL A 69 -10.30 -8.92 -1.29
N GLY A 70 -9.53 -9.99 -1.55
CA GLY A 70 -9.25 -10.48 -2.91
C GLY A 70 -8.09 -9.75 -3.59
N ARG A 71 -7.08 -9.32 -2.81
CA ARG A 71 -5.90 -8.60 -3.33
C ARG A 71 -4.67 -9.49 -3.48
N ASP A 72 -4.82 -10.80 -3.38
CA ASP A 72 -3.76 -11.82 -3.54
C ASP A 72 -3.01 -11.77 -4.89
N LYS A 73 -3.63 -11.17 -5.92
CA LYS A 73 -3.02 -10.95 -7.24
C LYS A 73 -2.38 -9.57 -7.42
N SER A 74 -2.54 -8.66 -6.46
CA SER A 74 -1.87 -7.35 -6.48
C SER A 74 -0.39 -7.53 -6.14
N MET A 75 0.49 -6.79 -6.82
CA MET A 75 1.94 -6.87 -6.58
C MET A 75 2.30 -6.66 -5.10
N LEU A 76 1.54 -5.82 -4.39
CA LEU A 76 1.76 -5.51 -2.96
C LEU A 76 1.66 -6.75 -2.04
N PHE A 77 0.78 -7.69 -2.38
CA PHE A 77 0.47 -8.87 -1.55
C PHE A 77 0.93 -10.18 -2.18
N LEU A 78 1.55 -10.11 -3.36
CA LEU A 78 1.92 -11.29 -4.12
C LEU A 78 3.18 -11.93 -3.51
N PRO A 79 3.15 -13.23 -3.13
CA PRO A 79 4.34 -13.94 -2.68
C PRO A 79 5.39 -14.02 -3.78
N TYR A 80 6.66 -14.19 -3.41
CA TYR A 80 7.72 -14.36 -4.39
C TYR A 80 7.50 -15.65 -5.19
N GLY A 81 7.59 -15.55 -6.52
CA GLY A 81 7.33 -16.64 -7.46
C GLY A 81 7.27 -16.12 -8.89
N ASP A 82 6.90 -16.98 -9.84
CA ASP A 82 6.94 -16.62 -11.27
C ASP A 82 5.98 -15.49 -11.61
N ARG A 83 4.80 -15.47 -11.00
CA ARG A 83 3.84 -14.36 -11.16
C ARG A 83 4.39 -13.04 -10.64
N PHE A 84 5.14 -13.05 -9.54
CA PHE A 84 5.78 -11.84 -9.01
C PHE A 84 6.85 -11.34 -9.95
N LYS A 85 7.73 -12.23 -10.41
CA LYS A 85 8.79 -11.90 -11.38
C LYS A 85 8.22 -11.32 -12.66
N GLU A 86 7.15 -11.91 -13.19
CA GLU A 86 6.50 -11.41 -14.40
C GLU A 86 5.85 -10.03 -14.19
N THR A 87 5.09 -9.87 -13.11
CA THR A 87 4.52 -8.55 -12.74
C THR A 87 5.62 -7.49 -12.61
N GLN A 88 6.73 -7.84 -11.93
CA GLN A 88 7.86 -6.94 -11.73
C GLN A 88 8.55 -6.60 -13.06
N ARG A 89 8.70 -7.57 -13.97
CA ARG A 89 9.27 -7.36 -15.31
C ARG A 89 8.43 -6.38 -16.12
N LEU A 90 7.11 -6.57 -16.15
CA LEU A 90 6.20 -5.69 -16.89
C LEU A 90 6.22 -4.26 -16.34
N LEU A 91 6.18 -4.11 -15.00
CA LEU A 91 6.29 -2.80 -14.36
C LEU A 91 7.64 -2.13 -14.63
N HIS A 92 8.73 -2.90 -14.61
CA HIS A 92 10.06 -2.36 -14.91
C HIS A 92 10.16 -1.87 -16.35
N ILE A 93 9.56 -2.57 -17.32
CA ILE A 93 9.49 -2.12 -18.71
C ILE A 93 8.72 -0.81 -18.81
N PHE A 94 7.57 -0.72 -18.13
CA PHE A 94 6.74 0.48 -18.13
C PHE A 94 7.45 1.69 -17.51
N LEU A 95 8.13 1.50 -16.38
CA LEU A 95 8.80 2.56 -15.61
C LEU A 95 10.26 2.82 -16.03
N LYS A 96 10.75 2.16 -17.09
CA LYS A 96 12.15 2.28 -17.50
C LYS A 96 12.47 3.72 -17.92
N GLN A 97 13.68 4.19 -17.62
CA GLN A 97 14.10 5.56 -17.95
C GLN A 97 13.95 5.92 -19.44
N SER A 98 14.10 4.94 -20.34
CA SER A 98 13.91 5.13 -21.78
C SER A 98 12.48 5.46 -22.20
N THR A 99 11.47 5.16 -21.37
CA THR A 99 10.05 5.53 -21.61
C THR A 99 9.66 6.80 -20.87
N LEU A 100 10.43 7.24 -19.86
CA LEU A 100 10.10 8.42 -19.04
C LEU A 100 10.00 9.72 -19.82
N SER A 101 10.78 9.89 -20.90
CA SER A 101 10.71 11.09 -21.75
C SER A 101 9.32 11.29 -22.37
N GLN A 102 8.58 10.20 -22.62
CA GLN A 102 7.21 10.24 -23.12
C GLN A 102 6.22 10.76 -22.07
N HIS A 103 6.60 10.74 -20.80
CA HIS A 103 5.78 11.15 -19.66
C HIS A 103 6.13 12.53 -19.09
N TYR A 104 7.20 13.19 -19.57
CA TYR A 104 7.59 14.51 -19.05
C TYR A 104 6.51 15.57 -19.23
N SER A 105 5.87 15.61 -20.39
CA SER A 105 4.77 16.56 -20.64
C SER A 105 3.58 16.35 -19.69
N LEU A 106 3.33 15.11 -19.27
CA LEU A 106 2.31 14.78 -18.28
C LEU A 106 2.72 15.24 -16.89
N GLN A 107 3.96 14.97 -16.49
CA GLN A 107 4.49 15.38 -15.18
C GLN A 107 4.55 16.90 -15.04
N GLU A 108 4.97 17.61 -16.09
CA GLU A 108 5.02 19.08 -16.12
C GLU A 108 3.64 19.69 -15.92
N LYS A 109 2.62 19.18 -16.64
CA LYS A 109 1.22 19.62 -16.46
C LYS A 109 0.72 19.36 -15.04
N ALA A 110 1.01 18.18 -14.48
CA ALA A 110 0.63 17.87 -13.11
C ALA A 110 1.32 18.79 -12.10
N MET A 111 2.59 19.12 -12.33
CA MET A 111 3.37 20.03 -11.48
C MET A 111 2.83 21.46 -11.55
N HIS A 112 2.54 21.99 -12.75
CA HIS A 112 1.91 23.30 -12.89
C HIS A 112 0.56 23.39 -12.18
N GLY A 113 -0.27 22.35 -12.29
CA GLY A 113 -1.53 22.25 -11.57
C GLY A 113 -1.34 22.26 -10.05
N LEU A 114 -0.36 21.51 -9.55
CA LEU A 114 -0.02 21.50 -8.12
C LEU A 114 0.44 22.88 -7.64
N LEU A 115 1.39 23.52 -8.36
CA LEU A 115 1.92 24.83 -7.99
C LEU A 115 0.83 25.91 -7.98
N SER A 116 -0.08 25.90 -8.97
CA SER A 116 -1.23 26.82 -9.00
C SER A 116 -2.13 26.65 -7.78
N LYS A 117 -2.45 25.41 -7.40
CA LYS A 117 -3.23 25.12 -6.19
C LYS A 117 -2.53 25.59 -4.92
N LEU A 118 -1.23 25.32 -4.80
CA LEU A 118 -0.43 25.74 -3.66
C LEU A 118 -0.33 27.27 -3.54
N LEU A 119 -0.26 27.99 -4.66
CA LEU A 119 -0.30 29.46 -4.66
C LEU A 119 -1.66 29.99 -4.19
N SER A 120 -2.75 29.31 -4.53
CA SER A 120 -4.11 29.75 -4.16
C SER A 120 -4.50 29.45 -2.72
N SER A 121 -4.06 28.32 -2.17
CA SER A 121 -4.50 27.79 -0.87
C SER A 121 -3.40 26.93 -0.23
N PRO A 122 -2.26 27.54 0.15
CA PRO A 122 -1.09 26.83 0.68
C PRO A 122 -1.37 26.05 1.96
N GLU A 123 -2.36 26.47 2.75
CA GLU A 123 -2.82 25.77 3.97
C GLU A 123 -3.33 24.35 3.69
N ASN A 124 -3.73 24.06 2.45
CA ASN A 124 -4.21 22.75 2.02
C ASN A 124 -3.09 21.89 1.37
N PHE A 125 -1.83 22.15 1.69
CA PHE A 125 -0.64 21.53 1.07
C PHE A 125 -0.76 20.02 0.88
N GLU A 126 -1.03 19.27 1.95
CA GLU A 126 -1.06 17.80 1.91
C GLU A 126 -2.13 17.28 0.95
N ARG A 127 -3.32 17.89 0.98
CA ARG A 127 -4.43 17.54 0.08
C ARG A 127 -4.07 17.82 -1.37
N HIS A 128 -3.44 18.96 -1.64
CA HIS A 128 -3.03 19.33 -2.99
C HIS A 128 -2.00 18.36 -3.56
N VAL A 129 -0.99 18.00 -2.77
CA VAL A 129 0.03 17.02 -3.17
C VAL A 129 -0.62 15.66 -3.43
N ARG A 130 -1.43 15.16 -2.49
CA ARG A 130 -2.08 13.85 -2.60
C ARG A 130 -2.98 13.74 -3.83
N SER A 131 -3.83 14.73 -4.06
CA SER A 131 -4.73 14.79 -5.21
C SER A 131 -3.94 14.86 -6.53
N SER A 132 -2.89 15.69 -6.59
CA SER A 132 -2.08 15.87 -7.80
C SER A 132 -1.29 14.61 -8.17
N VAL A 133 -0.70 13.93 -7.18
CA VAL A 133 0.00 12.64 -7.40
C VAL A 133 -0.99 11.56 -7.83
N SER A 134 -2.12 11.44 -7.15
CA SER A 134 -3.16 10.46 -7.51
C SER A 134 -3.66 10.68 -8.94
N SER A 135 -3.86 11.94 -9.31
CA SER A 135 -4.28 12.31 -10.66
C SER A 135 -3.23 11.96 -11.72
N ALA A 136 -1.96 12.27 -11.46
CA ALA A 136 -0.87 11.92 -12.37
C ALA A 136 -0.76 10.40 -12.58
N ILE A 137 -0.89 9.60 -11.51
CA ILE A 137 -0.84 8.14 -11.59
C ILE A 137 -2.02 7.58 -12.39
N VAL A 138 -3.25 8.01 -12.12
CA VAL A 138 -4.44 7.56 -12.86
C VAL A 138 -4.29 7.86 -14.35
N ARG A 139 -3.85 9.08 -14.69
CA ARG A 139 -3.63 9.47 -16.09
C ARG A 139 -2.51 8.68 -16.75
N LEU A 140 -1.46 8.36 -16.01
CA LEU A 140 -0.34 7.57 -16.51
C LEU A 140 -0.74 6.10 -16.76
N VAL A 141 -1.50 5.50 -15.85
CA VAL A 141 -1.87 4.08 -15.89
C VAL A 141 -3.02 3.81 -16.86
N TYR A 142 -4.02 4.69 -16.90
CA TYR A 142 -5.24 4.47 -17.68
C TYR A 142 -5.36 5.37 -18.91
N GLY A 143 -4.44 6.32 -19.13
CA GLY A 143 -4.54 7.28 -20.24
C GLY A 143 -5.66 8.32 -20.07
N HIS A 144 -6.39 8.31 -18.95
CA HIS A 144 -7.54 9.18 -18.72
C HIS A 144 -7.11 10.61 -18.40
N GLN A 145 -7.65 11.59 -19.12
CA GLN A 145 -7.43 13.00 -18.79
C GLN A 145 -8.35 13.40 -17.64
N ILE A 146 -7.78 13.49 -16.44
CA ILE A 146 -8.48 14.04 -15.28
C ILE A 146 -8.69 15.53 -15.52
N LEU A 147 -9.95 15.92 -15.73
CA LEU A 147 -10.35 17.30 -16.05
C LEU A 147 -10.54 18.16 -14.79
N ASP A 148 -10.83 17.55 -13.63
CA ASP A 148 -11.09 18.28 -12.39
C ASP A 148 -10.69 17.49 -11.12
N HIS A 149 -10.57 18.19 -9.99
CA HIS A 149 -10.13 17.69 -8.68
C HIS A 149 -11.18 16.80 -7.98
N THR A 150 -12.38 16.78 -8.54
CA THR A 150 -13.57 16.01 -8.16
C THR A 150 -13.71 14.72 -8.96
N ASP A 151 -12.71 14.40 -9.77
CA ASP A 151 -12.73 13.18 -10.57
C ASP A 151 -12.85 11.95 -9.67
N VAL A 152 -13.85 11.12 -9.99
CA VAL A 152 -14.17 9.87 -9.32
C VAL A 152 -12.93 8.99 -9.17
N PHE A 153 -11.99 9.03 -10.11
CA PHE A 153 -10.77 8.24 -10.03
C PHE A 153 -9.79 8.70 -8.95
N VAL A 154 -9.74 10.00 -8.64
CA VAL A 154 -8.92 10.51 -7.51
C VAL A 154 -9.52 10.03 -6.19
N THR A 155 -10.84 10.15 -6.03
CA THR A 155 -11.53 9.66 -4.82
C THR A 155 -11.40 8.14 -4.67
N LEU A 156 -11.51 7.38 -5.76
CA LEU A 156 -11.30 5.93 -5.73
C LEU A 156 -9.85 5.56 -5.40
N ALA A 157 -8.85 6.31 -5.89
CA ALA A 157 -7.45 6.09 -5.57
C ALA A 157 -7.17 6.34 -4.07
N GLU A 158 -7.69 7.45 -3.53
CA GLU A 158 -7.57 7.78 -2.10
C GLU A 158 -8.26 6.72 -1.24
N SER A 159 -9.49 6.31 -1.61
CA SER A 159 -10.20 5.23 -0.92
C SER A 159 -9.47 3.89 -1.01
N LEU A 160 -8.76 3.61 -2.11
CA LEU A 160 -7.99 2.38 -2.22
C LEU A 160 -6.79 2.40 -1.27
N GLY A 161 -6.11 3.54 -1.13
CA GLY A 161 -5.02 3.72 -0.17
C GLY A 161 -5.47 3.41 1.25
N THR A 162 -6.55 4.06 1.71
CA THR A 162 -7.08 3.86 3.07
C THR A 162 -7.51 2.41 3.32
N LEU A 163 -8.22 1.79 2.38
CA LEU A 163 -8.62 0.38 2.49
C LEU A 163 -7.42 -0.57 2.50
N THR A 164 -6.37 -0.25 1.74
CA THR A 164 -5.14 -1.04 1.71
C THR A 164 -4.40 -0.94 3.03
N ASP A 165 -4.27 0.27 3.59
CA ASP A 165 -3.64 0.50 4.88
C ASP A 165 -4.38 -0.25 5.99
N GLU A 166 -5.71 -0.14 6.04
CA GLU A 166 -6.54 -0.88 7.01
C GLU A 166 -6.45 -2.40 6.81
N ALA A 167 -6.49 -2.90 5.56
CA ALA A 167 -6.41 -4.33 5.28
C ALA A 167 -5.04 -4.93 5.66
N ALA A 168 -3.97 -4.13 5.54
CA ALA A 168 -2.60 -4.56 5.76
C ALA A 168 -2.08 -4.24 7.17
N GLU A 169 -2.86 -3.55 8.00
CA GLU A 169 -2.44 -3.10 9.32
C GLU A 169 -2.07 -4.29 10.23
N PRO A 170 -0.82 -4.37 10.72
CA PRO A 170 -0.39 -5.44 11.61
C PRO A 170 -1.23 -5.50 12.88
N GLY A 171 -1.78 -6.67 13.17
CA GLY A 171 -2.53 -6.93 14.41
C GLY A 171 -3.97 -6.45 14.42
N ARG A 172 -4.45 -5.75 13.38
CA ARG A 172 -5.84 -5.28 13.30
C ARG A 172 -6.84 -6.43 13.16
N TRP A 173 -6.52 -7.44 12.35
CA TRP A 173 -7.45 -8.52 12.01
C TRP A 173 -7.03 -9.86 12.59
N LEU A 174 -7.85 -10.42 13.48
CA LEU A 174 -7.62 -11.76 14.04
C LEU A 174 -7.55 -12.86 12.98
N VAL A 175 -8.24 -12.68 11.85
CA VAL A 175 -8.23 -13.64 10.74
C VAL A 175 -6.85 -13.79 10.09
N ASP A 176 -5.97 -12.78 10.24
CA ASP A 176 -4.59 -12.89 9.78
C ASP A 176 -3.78 -13.82 10.68
N SER A 177 -4.04 -13.85 11.98
CA SER A 177 -3.42 -14.80 12.93
C SER A 177 -4.08 -16.17 12.89
N PHE A 178 -5.40 -16.22 12.73
CA PHE A 178 -6.23 -17.43 12.72
C PHE A 178 -7.03 -17.55 11.42
N PRO A 179 -6.43 -18.08 10.33
CA PRO A 179 -7.08 -18.13 9.02
C PRO A 179 -8.41 -18.90 8.99
N VAL A 180 -8.65 -19.81 9.94
CA VAL A 180 -9.92 -20.53 10.07
C VAL A 180 -11.12 -19.61 10.28
N LEU A 181 -10.92 -18.41 10.85
CA LEU A 181 -11.99 -17.43 11.08
C LEU A 181 -12.63 -16.93 9.77
N ARG A 182 -11.94 -17.08 8.62
CA ARG A 182 -12.46 -16.66 7.31
C ARG A 182 -13.73 -17.41 6.88
N PHE A 183 -13.99 -18.57 7.49
CA PHE A 183 -15.18 -19.38 7.20
C PHE A 183 -16.41 -18.99 8.04
N ILE A 184 -16.25 -18.05 9.00
CA ILE A 184 -17.36 -17.57 9.81
C ILE A 184 -18.31 -16.73 8.93
N PRO A 185 -19.62 -17.03 8.90
CA PRO A 185 -20.58 -16.23 8.14
C PRO A 185 -20.71 -14.79 8.64
N ALA A 186 -21.01 -13.84 7.75
CA ALA A 186 -21.15 -12.42 8.07
C ALA A 186 -22.31 -12.05 9.03
N TRP A 187 -23.25 -12.99 9.27
CA TRP A 187 -24.33 -12.82 10.24
C TRP A 187 -23.91 -13.15 11.67
N PHE A 188 -22.81 -13.91 11.85
CA PHE A 188 -22.39 -14.38 13.17
C PHE A 188 -21.95 -13.21 14.07
N PRO A 189 -22.28 -13.22 15.37
CA PRO A 189 -21.85 -12.18 16.31
C PRO A 189 -20.31 -12.03 16.32
N GLY A 190 -19.82 -10.80 16.14
CA GLY A 190 -18.38 -10.51 16.06
C GLY A 190 -17.74 -10.71 14.67
N ALA A 191 -18.49 -11.16 13.65
CA ALA A 191 -18.00 -11.30 12.27
C ALA A 191 -18.11 -10.01 11.43
N SER A 192 -18.05 -8.82 12.06
CA SER A 192 -18.13 -7.53 11.36
C SER A 192 -17.02 -7.37 10.31
N PHE A 193 -15.85 -7.99 10.54
CA PHE A 193 -14.73 -8.03 9.61
C PHE A 193 -15.10 -8.63 8.23
N GLN A 194 -16.06 -9.57 8.17
CA GLN A 194 -16.53 -10.13 6.89
C GLN A 194 -17.29 -9.09 6.07
N ARG A 195 -18.11 -8.25 6.74
CA ARG A 195 -18.86 -7.18 6.07
C ARG A 195 -17.91 -6.09 5.58
N TRP A 196 -16.94 -5.71 6.42
CA TRP A 196 -15.88 -4.78 6.04
C TRP A 196 -15.11 -5.31 4.83
N ALA A 197 -14.69 -6.58 4.84
CA ALA A 197 -13.95 -7.18 3.74
C ALA A 197 -14.76 -7.24 2.43
N ALA A 198 -16.08 -7.49 2.51
CA ALA A 198 -16.96 -7.47 1.34
C ALA A 198 -17.06 -6.06 0.73
N LEU A 199 -17.21 -5.03 1.57
CA LEU A 199 -17.22 -3.63 1.13
C LEU A 199 -15.87 -3.24 0.50
N ALA A 200 -14.77 -3.57 1.17
CA ALA A 200 -13.42 -3.29 0.69
C ALA A 200 -13.14 -3.99 -0.64
N ARG A 201 -13.57 -5.25 -0.79
CA ARG A 201 -13.48 -6.02 -2.05
C ARG A 201 -14.23 -5.32 -3.19
N GLU A 202 -15.44 -4.85 -2.94
CA GLU A 202 -16.23 -4.15 -3.95
C GLU A 202 -15.55 -2.85 -4.40
N GLN A 203 -15.05 -2.05 -3.46
CA GLN A 203 -14.34 -0.80 -3.77
C GLN A 203 -13.03 -1.05 -4.53
N CYS A 204 -12.23 -2.02 -4.10
CA CYS A 204 -11.01 -2.42 -4.82
C CYS A 204 -11.31 -2.88 -6.26
N ARG A 205 -12.42 -3.61 -6.43
CA ARG A 205 -12.88 -4.05 -7.76
C ARG A 205 -13.31 -2.87 -8.62
N LYS A 206 -14.05 -1.91 -8.07
CA LYS A 206 -14.47 -0.67 -8.76
C LYS A 206 -13.25 0.12 -9.25
N PHE A 207 -12.27 0.38 -8.39
CA PHE A 207 -11.03 1.07 -8.80
C PHE A 207 -10.28 0.35 -9.93
N THR A 208 -10.24 -0.99 -9.88
CA THR A 208 -9.52 -1.77 -10.90
C THR A 208 -10.28 -1.85 -12.22
N ARG A 209 -11.62 -1.79 -12.23
CA ARG A 209 -12.45 -2.04 -13.43
C ARG A 209 -12.96 -0.78 -14.10
N LEU A 210 -13.46 0.19 -13.33
CA LEU A 210 -14.07 1.41 -13.88
C LEU A 210 -13.18 2.13 -14.89
N PRO A 211 -11.87 2.31 -14.66
CA PRO A 211 -11.02 2.98 -15.64
C PRO A 211 -10.88 2.20 -16.96
N TYR A 212 -10.94 0.87 -16.94
CA TYR A 212 -10.90 0.08 -18.18
C TYR A 212 -12.24 0.13 -18.92
N GLU A 213 -13.35 0.18 -18.19
CA GLU A 213 -14.71 0.21 -18.76
C GLU A 213 -15.05 1.57 -19.39
N GLU A 214 -14.48 2.67 -18.90
CA GLU A 214 -14.75 4.03 -19.42
C GLU A 214 -13.77 4.51 -20.50
N VAL A 215 -12.62 3.86 -20.66
CA VAL A 215 -11.57 4.27 -21.63
C VAL A 215 -11.60 3.43 -22.92
N ILE A 216 -12.33 2.30 -22.95
CA ILE A 216 -12.53 1.45 -24.14
C ILE A 216 -13.84 1.81 -24.85
#